data_AF-A0A072TJ85-F1
#
_entry.id   AF-A0A072TJ85-F1
#
_cell.length_a   1.000
_cell.length_b   1.000
_cell.length_c   1.000
_cell.angle_alpha   90.00
_cell.angle_beta   90.00
_cell.angle_gamma   90.00
#
_symmetry.space_group_name_H-M   'P 1'
#
loop_
_entity.id
_entity.type
_entity.pdbx_description
1 polymer ?
#
loop_
_entity_poly.entity_id
_entity_poly.type
_entity_poly.pdbx_seq_one_letter_code
_entity_poly.pdbx_strand_id
1 'polypeptide(L)'
;MCCLLCSSVSHLLACHSKRFGLFFWRLDYAGISIMIICSFYAPIYYVFFCNPYARLLYLTSISVLGVMAIITLLSPSLSSPRFRTFRACLFLSMGFSGIIPAVHALVSNWGSSHIVVAIGYELLMGILYATGAVFYVTRIPERWKPGAFDIAGHSHQIFHIFVVLGALAHATATLVIIDFRRRSPTCAFY
;
A
#
# COMPACT_ATOMS: atom_id res chain seq x y z
N MET A 1 -9.45 -5.70 2.36
CA MET A 1 -10.70 -5.12 2.89
C MET A 1 -10.53 -4.45 4.25
N CYS A 2 -9.77 -5.02 5.20
CA CYS A 2 -9.61 -4.47 6.57
C CYS A 2 -9.20 -2.99 6.62
N CYS A 3 -8.27 -2.54 5.79
CA CYS A 3 -7.83 -1.13 5.74
C CYS A 3 -8.98 -0.15 5.46
N LEU A 4 -9.80 -0.43 4.45
CA LEU A 4 -10.90 0.45 4.06
C LEU A 4 -11.99 0.50 5.14
N LEU A 5 -12.24 -0.64 5.82
CA LEU A 5 -13.15 -0.69 6.97
C LEU A 5 -12.60 0.11 8.15
N CYS A 6 -11.32 -0.09 8.51
CA CYS A 6 -10.66 0.70 9.56
C CYS A 6 -10.77 2.19 9.25
N SER A 7 -10.49 2.58 8.01
CA SER A 7 -10.58 3.97 7.58
C SER A 7 -11.99 4.54 7.70
N SER A 8 -13.00 3.82 7.18
CA SER A 8 -14.39 4.25 7.22
C SER A 8 -14.90 4.41 8.66
N VAL A 9 -14.63 3.41 9.51
CA VAL A 9 -15.01 3.44 10.93
C VAL A 9 -14.30 4.58 11.65
N SER A 10 -13.01 4.79 11.38
CA SER A 10 -12.24 5.86 11.99
C SER A 10 -12.76 7.24 11.62
N HIS A 11 -13.05 7.47 10.35
CA HIS A 11 -13.61 8.75 9.89
C HIS A 11 -15.03 8.99 10.43
N LEU A 12 -15.82 7.95 10.64
CA LEU A 12 -17.15 8.05 11.23
C LEU A 12 -17.13 8.36 12.73
N LEU A 13 -16.21 7.73 13.48
CA LEU A 13 -16.25 7.73 14.95
C LEU A 13 -15.20 8.62 15.62
N ALA A 14 -14.25 9.20 14.87
CA ALA A 14 -13.18 10.01 15.44
C ALA A 14 -13.65 11.31 16.12
N CYS A 15 -14.86 11.79 15.83
CA CYS A 15 -15.44 12.99 16.45
C CYS A 15 -15.98 12.77 17.87
N HIS A 16 -16.14 11.50 18.31
CA HIS A 16 -16.83 11.17 19.55
C HIS A 16 -16.17 11.74 20.82
N SER A 17 -14.85 11.56 20.97
CA SER A 17 -14.08 12.15 22.07
C SER A 17 -12.59 12.17 21.75
N LYS A 18 -11.80 12.98 22.46
CA LYS A 18 -10.34 13.06 22.24
C LYS A 18 -9.64 11.70 22.34
N ARG A 19 -10.05 10.86 23.31
CA ARG A 19 -9.48 9.51 23.51
C ARG A 19 -9.84 8.58 22.35
N PHE A 20 -11.10 8.57 21.93
CA PHE A 20 -11.55 7.76 20.81
C PHE A 20 -10.97 8.23 19.47
N GLY A 21 -10.91 9.54 19.24
CA GLY A 21 -10.27 10.11 18.05
C GLY A 21 -8.82 9.67 17.91
N LEU A 22 -8.03 9.71 19.00
CA LEU A 22 -6.65 9.24 18.97
C LEU A 22 -6.54 7.73 18.66
N PHE A 23 -7.44 6.91 19.21
CA PHE A 23 -7.50 5.49 18.92
C PHE A 23 -7.84 5.22 17.44
N PHE A 24 -8.88 5.86 16.92
CA PHE A 24 -9.33 5.66 15.55
C PHE A 24 -8.31 6.14 14.50
N TRP A 25 -7.64 7.27 14.72
CA TRP A 25 -6.57 7.69 13.80
C TRP A 25 -5.41 6.70 13.75
N ARG A 26 -5.07 6.07 14.90
CA ARG A 26 -4.06 5.00 14.92
C ARG A 26 -4.54 3.73 14.24
N LEU A 27 -5.81 3.38 14.41
CA LEU A 27 -6.42 2.24 13.74
C LEU A 27 -6.39 2.40 12.21
N ASP A 28 -6.68 3.60 11.72
CA ASP A 28 -6.61 3.95 10.29
C ASP A 28 -5.17 3.79 9.75
N TYR A 29 -4.18 4.35 10.46
CA TYR A 29 -2.76 4.19 10.11
C TYR A 29 -2.28 2.74 10.14
N ALA A 30 -2.70 1.96 11.14
CA ALA A 30 -2.41 0.53 11.20
C ALA A 30 -3.06 -0.22 10.04
N GLY A 31 -4.27 0.18 9.64
CA GLY A 31 -4.96 -0.33 8.45
C GLY A 31 -4.13 -0.20 7.18
N ILE A 32 -3.51 0.98 6.95
CA ILE A 32 -2.62 1.20 5.81
C ILE A 32 -1.41 0.26 5.85
N SER A 33 -0.74 0.14 7.01
CA SER A 33 0.39 -0.80 7.15
C SER A 33 -0.03 -2.24 6.86
N ILE A 34 -1.16 -2.69 7.41
CA ILE A 34 -1.69 -4.04 7.18
C ILE A 34 -1.99 -4.25 5.69
N MET A 35 -2.57 -3.27 5.02
CA MET A 35 -2.82 -3.34 3.57
C MET A 35 -1.53 -3.57 2.79
N ILE A 36 -0.48 -2.79 3.07
CA ILE A 36 0.81 -2.91 2.39
C ILE A 36 1.45 -4.27 2.66
N ILE A 37 1.46 -4.74 3.92
CA ILE A 37 2.01 -6.06 4.26
C ILE A 37 1.25 -7.14 3.48
N CYS A 38 -0.07 -7.17 3.59
CA CYS A 38 -0.89 -8.22 2.99
C CYS A 38 -0.87 -8.18 1.45
N SER A 39 -0.73 -7.01 0.83
CA SER A 39 -0.66 -6.88 -0.64
C SER A 39 0.59 -7.55 -1.21
N PHE A 40 1.67 -7.66 -0.44
CA PHE A 40 2.89 -8.34 -0.88
C PHE A 40 2.74 -9.87 -0.88
N TYR A 41 1.85 -10.45 -0.07
CA TYR A 41 1.80 -11.90 0.14
C TYR A 41 1.47 -12.69 -1.12
N ALA A 42 0.35 -12.39 -1.78
CA ALA A 42 -0.09 -13.17 -2.94
C ALA A 42 0.87 -13.04 -4.15
N PRO A 43 1.22 -11.82 -4.63
CA PRO A 43 2.14 -11.65 -5.75
C PRO A 43 3.49 -12.35 -5.53
N ILE A 44 4.11 -12.14 -4.36
CA ILE A 44 5.43 -12.71 -4.04
C ILE A 44 5.33 -14.23 -3.92
N TYR A 45 4.28 -14.75 -3.27
CA TYR A 45 4.09 -16.18 -3.12
C TYR A 45 4.00 -16.89 -4.47
N TYR A 46 3.22 -16.34 -5.41
CA TYR A 46 2.97 -16.96 -6.72
C TYR A 46 4.12 -16.75 -7.71
N VAL A 47 4.75 -15.56 -7.72
CA VAL A 47 5.87 -15.29 -8.64
C VAL A 47 7.13 -16.04 -8.24
N PHE A 48 7.42 -16.13 -6.93
CA PHE A 48 8.55 -16.89 -6.39
C PHE A 48 8.15 -18.28 -5.89
N PHE A 49 7.08 -18.87 -6.43
CA PHE A 49 6.59 -20.19 -5.99
C PHE A 49 7.69 -21.25 -6.00
N CYS A 50 8.56 -21.22 -7.03
CA CYS A 50 9.68 -22.13 -7.22
C CYS A 50 10.99 -21.70 -6.53
N ASN A 51 11.05 -20.50 -5.95
CA ASN A 51 12.22 -20.01 -5.22
C ASN A 51 11.82 -19.73 -3.75
N PRO A 52 11.84 -20.75 -2.87
CA PRO A 52 11.37 -20.61 -1.49
C PRO A 52 12.21 -19.62 -0.68
N TYR A 53 13.50 -19.49 -0.98
CA TYR A 53 14.40 -18.56 -0.29
C TYR A 53 14.08 -17.11 -0.58
N ALA A 54 13.92 -16.74 -1.87
CA ALA A 54 13.52 -15.40 -2.27
C ALA A 54 12.14 -15.05 -1.70
N ARG A 55 11.19 -15.98 -1.80
CA ARG A 55 9.84 -15.82 -1.22
C ARG A 55 9.90 -15.54 0.28
N LEU A 56 10.64 -16.35 1.04
CA LEU A 56 10.76 -16.17 2.48
C LEU A 56 11.43 -14.85 2.83
N LEU A 57 12.53 -14.50 2.16
CA LEU A 57 13.26 -13.25 2.36
C LEU A 57 12.34 -12.03 2.21
N TYR A 58 11.59 -11.94 1.11
CA TYR A 58 10.76 -10.76 0.86
C TYR A 58 9.54 -10.69 1.77
N LEU A 59 8.86 -11.82 2.03
CA LEU A 59 7.69 -11.84 2.91
C LEU A 59 8.05 -11.54 4.37
N THR A 60 9.18 -12.05 4.84
CA THR A 60 9.68 -11.71 6.19
C THR A 60 10.10 -10.26 6.27
N SER A 61 10.82 -9.74 5.27
CA SER A 61 11.27 -8.34 5.22
C SER A 61 10.10 -7.37 5.29
N ILE A 62 9.07 -7.54 4.45
CA ILE A 62 7.90 -6.63 4.47
C ILE A 62 7.09 -6.73 5.76
N SER A 63 7.00 -7.94 6.34
CA SER A 63 6.31 -8.15 7.62
C SER A 63 7.03 -7.43 8.76
N VAL A 64 8.35 -7.56 8.85
CA VAL A 64 9.16 -6.86 9.86
C VAL A 64 9.05 -5.35 9.68
N LEU A 65 9.24 -4.84 8.46
CA LEU A 65 9.10 -3.41 8.17
C LEU A 65 7.70 -2.88 8.55
N GLY A 66 6.65 -3.64 8.23
CA GLY A 66 5.29 -3.27 8.54
C GLY A 66 4.94 -3.31 10.02
N VAL A 67 5.43 -4.29 10.77
CA VAL A 67 5.28 -4.33 12.24
C VAL A 67 6.00 -3.14 12.87
N MET A 68 7.23 -2.84 12.44
CA MET A 68 7.97 -1.66 12.92
C MET A 68 7.22 -0.36 12.61
N ALA A 69 6.61 -0.24 11.42
CA ALA A 69 5.78 0.90 11.06
C ALA A 69 4.53 1.00 11.95
N ILE A 70 3.83 -0.10 12.23
CA ILE A 70 2.68 -0.11 13.14
C ILE A 70 3.09 0.37 14.53
N ILE A 71 4.15 -0.20 15.11
CA ILE A 71 4.67 0.20 16.43
C ILE A 71 4.98 1.70 16.47
N THR A 72 5.67 2.19 15.43
CA THR A 72 5.99 3.61 15.27
C THR A 72 4.74 4.48 15.26
N LEU A 73 3.70 4.08 14.54
CA LEU A 73 2.47 4.86 14.35
C LEU A 73 1.49 4.77 15.52
N LEU A 74 1.61 3.76 16.38
CA LEU A 74 0.89 3.67 17.65
C LEU A 74 1.37 4.73 18.66
N SER A 75 2.53 5.37 18.43
CA SER A 75 3.00 6.49 19.24
C SER A 75 2.12 7.74 19.05
N PRO A 76 1.62 8.39 20.14
CA PRO A 76 0.84 9.61 20.05
C PRO A 76 1.56 10.76 19.35
N SER A 77 2.88 10.86 19.56
CA SER A 77 3.67 11.96 18.99
C SER A 77 3.74 11.88 17.47
N LEU A 78 3.92 10.67 16.93
CA LEU A 78 4.12 10.41 15.50
C LEU A 78 2.81 10.33 14.71
N SER A 79 1.68 10.16 15.39
CA SER A 79 0.34 10.25 14.81
C SER A 79 -0.20 11.68 14.69
N SER A 80 0.50 12.67 15.27
CA SER A 80 0.08 14.07 15.23
C SER A 80 0.13 14.69 13.82
N PRO A 81 -0.64 15.76 13.54
CA PRO A 81 -0.64 16.42 12.21
C PRO A 81 0.74 16.91 11.75
N ARG A 82 1.64 17.23 12.67
CA ARG A 82 3.02 17.68 12.39
C ARG A 82 3.84 16.62 11.63
N PHE A 83 3.60 15.34 11.89
CA PHE A 83 4.34 14.23 11.26
C PHE A 83 3.67 13.69 9.99
N ARG A 84 2.80 14.47 9.34
CA ARG A 84 2.11 14.04 8.12
C ARG A 84 3.08 13.58 7.03
N THR A 85 4.10 14.39 6.73
CA THR A 85 5.11 14.06 5.72
C THR A 85 5.89 12.81 6.11
N PHE A 86 6.27 12.68 7.39
CA PHE A 86 6.94 11.48 7.90
C PHE A 86 6.11 10.21 7.65
N ARG A 87 4.80 10.23 7.96
CA ARG A 87 3.93 9.08 7.71
C ARG A 87 3.81 8.75 6.22
N ALA A 88 3.64 9.77 5.37
CA ALA A 88 3.58 9.57 3.93
C ALA A 88 4.87 8.92 3.40
N CYS A 89 6.03 9.43 3.81
CA CYS A 89 7.32 8.85 3.43
C CYS A 89 7.49 7.43 3.97
N LEU A 90 7.08 7.15 5.22
CA LEU A 90 7.14 5.80 5.80
C LEU A 90 6.35 4.79 4.97
N PHE A 91 5.10 5.10 4.64
CA PHE A 91 4.25 4.22 3.84
C PHE A 91 4.75 4.07 2.39
N LEU A 92 5.20 5.16 1.76
CA LEU A 92 5.77 5.11 0.41
C LEU A 92 7.04 4.27 0.37
N SER A 93 7.94 4.41 1.35
CA SER A 93 9.15 3.59 1.45
C SER A 93 8.83 2.11 1.59
N MET A 94 7.81 1.76 2.40
CA MET A 94 7.33 0.38 2.48
C MET A 94 6.80 -0.12 1.12
N GLY A 95 5.98 0.67 0.43
CA GLY A 95 5.48 0.32 -0.91
C GLY A 95 6.59 0.16 -1.95
N PHE A 96 7.52 1.12 -2.01
CA PHE A 96 8.63 1.12 -2.96
C PHE A 96 9.69 0.05 -2.67
N SER A 97 9.71 -0.54 -1.47
CA SER A 97 10.51 -1.75 -1.23
C SER A 97 10.15 -2.89 -2.19
N GLY A 98 8.92 -2.88 -2.73
CA GLY A 98 8.43 -3.80 -3.76
C GLY A 98 9.13 -3.71 -5.11
N ILE A 99 9.88 -2.63 -5.39
CA ILE A 99 10.69 -2.51 -6.62
C ILE A 99 11.74 -3.62 -6.67
N ILE A 100 12.35 -3.97 -5.54
CA ILE A 100 13.39 -5.01 -5.46
C ILE A 100 12.85 -6.39 -5.88
N PRO A 101 11.77 -6.94 -5.26
CA PRO A 101 11.20 -8.20 -5.70
C PRO A 101 10.59 -8.11 -7.11
N ALA A 102 10.10 -6.96 -7.57
CA ALA A 102 9.59 -6.81 -8.95
C ALA A 102 10.71 -6.96 -10.00
N VAL A 103 11.87 -6.32 -9.77
CA VAL A 103 13.05 -6.48 -10.64
C VAL A 103 13.56 -7.92 -10.61
N HIS A 104 13.67 -8.52 -9.42
CA HIS A 104 14.08 -9.92 -9.30
C HIS A 104 13.09 -10.86 -10.00
N ALA A 105 11.78 -10.61 -9.90
CA ALA A 105 10.76 -11.38 -10.61
C ALA A 105 10.91 -11.28 -12.13
N LEU A 106 11.21 -10.08 -12.66
CA LEU A 106 11.44 -9.85 -14.09
C LEU A 106 12.65 -10.61 -14.60
N VAL A 107 13.76 -10.57 -13.85
CA VAL A 107 15.00 -11.27 -14.20
C VAL A 107 14.81 -12.79 -14.13
N SER A 108 14.20 -13.29 -13.05
CA SER A 108 13.99 -14.73 -12.83
C SER A 108 12.96 -15.37 -13.77
N ASN A 109 12.07 -14.57 -14.36
CA ASN A 109 11.03 -15.04 -15.28
C ASN A 109 11.16 -14.33 -16.64
N TRP A 110 12.41 -14.16 -17.09
CA TRP A 110 12.72 -13.45 -18.33
C TRP A 110 11.92 -14.00 -19.52
N GLY A 111 11.39 -13.10 -20.35
CA GLY A 111 10.57 -13.46 -21.51
C GLY A 111 9.09 -13.76 -21.20
N SER A 112 8.67 -13.78 -19.93
CA SER A 112 7.25 -13.96 -19.58
C SER A 112 6.44 -12.67 -19.79
N SER A 113 5.56 -12.69 -20.79
CA SER A 113 4.64 -11.58 -21.07
C SER A 113 3.72 -11.25 -19.89
N HIS A 114 3.26 -12.26 -19.15
CA HIS A 114 2.41 -12.06 -17.97
C HIS A 114 3.15 -11.27 -16.88
N ILE A 115 4.42 -11.55 -16.64
CA ILE A 115 5.21 -10.84 -15.63
C ILE A 115 5.44 -9.38 -16.03
N VAL A 116 5.70 -9.12 -17.32
CA VAL A 116 5.81 -7.74 -17.83
C VAL A 116 4.49 -6.98 -17.66
N VAL A 117 3.36 -7.59 -18.00
CA VAL A 117 2.03 -6.97 -17.82
C VAL A 117 1.73 -6.72 -16.34
N ALA A 118 2.01 -7.68 -15.46
CA ALA A 118 1.82 -7.51 -14.02
C ALA A 118 2.67 -6.35 -13.47
N ILE A 119 3.94 -6.24 -13.87
CA ILE A 119 4.83 -5.13 -13.49
C ILE A 119 4.29 -3.80 -14.01
N GLY A 120 3.68 -3.76 -15.21
CA GLY A 120 3.02 -2.56 -15.72
C GLY A 120 1.88 -2.08 -14.81
N TYR A 121 1.06 -3.00 -14.31
CA TYR A 121 0.01 -2.69 -13.34
C TYR A 121 0.57 -2.30 -11.95
N GLU A 122 1.67 -2.92 -11.49
CA GLU A 122 2.35 -2.51 -10.25
C GLU A 122 2.98 -1.12 -10.37
N LEU A 123 3.53 -0.76 -11.55
CA LEU A 123 4.01 0.58 -11.83
C LEU A 123 2.86 1.60 -11.81
N LEU A 124 1.72 1.27 -12.42
CA LEU A 124 0.53 2.09 -12.36
C LEU A 124 0.05 2.28 -10.91
N MET A 125 0.00 1.21 -10.11
CA MET A 125 -0.29 1.29 -8.67
C MET A 125 0.69 2.25 -7.97
N GLY A 126 1.99 2.11 -8.21
CA GLY A 126 3.01 2.97 -7.62
C GLY A 126 2.81 4.46 -7.95
N ILE A 127 2.50 4.78 -9.22
CA ILE A 127 2.20 6.15 -9.67
C ILE A 127 0.95 6.70 -8.98
N LEU A 128 -0.12 5.88 -8.89
CA LEU A 128 -1.38 6.27 -8.25
C LEU A 128 -1.18 6.57 -6.76
N TYR A 129 -0.48 5.68 -6.04
CA TYR A 129 -0.19 5.91 -4.62
C TYR A 129 0.73 7.11 -4.38
N ALA A 130 1.77 7.29 -5.20
CA ALA A 130 2.64 8.46 -5.11
C ALA A 130 1.87 9.77 -5.34
N THR A 131 1.00 9.79 -6.34
CA THR A 131 0.15 10.95 -6.66
C THR A 131 -0.84 11.23 -5.53
N GLY A 132 -1.51 10.21 -5.00
CA GLY A 132 -2.37 10.35 -3.82
C GLY A 132 -1.61 10.91 -2.61
N ALA A 133 -0.39 10.44 -2.35
CA ALA A 133 0.44 10.93 -1.27
C ALA A 133 0.83 12.40 -1.45
N VAL A 134 1.05 12.86 -2.70
CA VAL A 134 1.28 14.28 -3.00
C VAL A 134 0.06 15.12 -2.60
N PHE A 135 -1.17 14.71 -2.96
CA PHE A 135 -2.39 15.39 -2.52
C PHE A 135 -2.50 15.43 -0.99
N TYR A 136 -2.29 14.28 -0.33
CA TYR A 136 -2.34 14.17 1.13
C TYR A 136 -1.36 15.13 1.83
N VAL A 137 -0.11 15.19 1.37
CA VAL A 137 0.93 16.04 1.98
C VAL A 137 0.70 17.52 1.67
N THR A 138 0.40 17.86 0.41
CA THR A 138 0.29 19.25 -0.04
C THR A 138 -1.02 19.92 0.35
N ARG A 139 -2.08 19.17 0.69
CA ARG A 139 -3.41 19.72 0.98
C ARG A 139 -3.98 20.60 -0.15
N ILE A 140 -3.67 20.26 -1.39
CA ILE A 140 -4.26 20.91 -2.56
C ILE A 140 -5.54 20.14 -2.90
N PRO A 141 -6.68 20.80 -3.18
CA PRO A 141 -6.84 22.23 -3.45
C PRO A 141 -7.24 23.11 -2.25
N GLU A 142 -7.55 22.56 -1.08
CA GLU A 142 -8.05 23.33 0.08
C GLU A 142 -7.04 24.33 0.64
N ARG A 143 -5.75 24.14 0.36
CA ARG A 143 -4.69 25.13 0.64
C ARG A 143 -4.84 26.39 -0.22
N TRP A 144 -5.30 26.27 -1.47
CA TRP A 144 -5.42 27.39 -2.40
C TRP A 144 -6.68 28.21 -2.16
N LYS A 145 -7.78 27.57 -1.79
CA LYS A 145 -9.05 28.25 -1.49
C LYS A 145 -9.69 27.69 -0.21
N PRO A 146 -9.26 28.18 0.97
CA PRO A 146 -9.85 27.79 2.25
C PRO A 146 -11.37 28.03 2.26
N GLY A 147 -12.15 27.11 2.82
CA GLY A 147 -13.62 27.18 2.88
C GLY A 147 -14.36 26.64 1.66
N ALA A 148 -13.70 26.55 0.49
CA ALA A 148 -14.37 26.11 -0.75
C ALA A 148 -14.50 24.58 -0.88
N PHE A 149 -13.67 23.83 -0.16
CA PHE A 149 -13.57 22.36 -0.27
C PHE A 149 -13.90 21.66 1.05
N ASP A 150 -14.64 22.32 1.96
CA ASP A 150 -14.86 21.81 3.32
C ASP A 150 -15.68 20.52 3.36
N ILE A 151 -16.59 20.32 2.39
CA ILE A 151 -17.45 19.12 2.31
C ILE A 151 -16.97 18.13 1.25
N ALA A 152 -16.56 18.62 0.08
CA ALA A 152 -16.21 17.77 -1.06
C ALA A 152 -14.99 18.30 -1.81
N GLY A 153 -14.17 17.38 -2.32
CA GLY A 153 -13.03 17.68 -3.19
C GLY A 153 -11.76 18.13 -2.47
N HIS A 154 -11.70 18.06 -1.13
CA HIS A 154 -10.46 18.29 -0.40
C HIS A 154 -9.46 17.13 -0.61
N SER A 155 -8.18 17.42 -0.39
CA SER A 155 -7.08 16.52 -0.76
C SER A 155 -7.17 15.13 -0.13
N HIS A 156 -7.70 15.03 1.10
CA HIS A 156 -7.87 13.75 1.79
C HIS A 156 -8.93 12.85 1.13
N GLN A 157 -10.02 13.41 0.58
CA GLN A 157 -10.97 12.63 -0.23
C GLN A 157 -10.32 12.17 -1.53
N ILE A 158 -9.58 13.05 -2.20
CA ILE A 158 -8.84 12.72 -3.42
C ILE A 158 -7.84 11.59 -3.14
N PHE A 159 -7.11 11.67 -2.02
CA PHE A 159 -6.19 10.62 -1.57
C PHE A 159 -6.88 9.26 -1.46
N HIS A 160 -8.07 9.18 -0.83
CA HIS A 160 -8.82 7.92 -0.76
C HIS A 160 -9.20 7.35 -2.13
N ILE A 161 -9.55 8.19 -3.10
CA ILE A 161 -9.83 7.75 -4.47
C ILE A 161 -8.58 7.10 -5.08
N PHE A 162 -7.41 7.75 -4.96
CA PHE A 162 -6.14 7.18 -5.43
C PHE A 162 -5.78 5.87 -4.72
N VAL A 163 -6.08 5.75 -3.41
CA VAL A 163 -5.88 4.50 -2.67
C VAL A 163 -6.72 3.36 -3.27
N VAL A 164 -7.99 3.61 -3.57
CA VAL A 164 -8.87 2.59 -4.18
C VAL A 164 -8.41 2.22 -5.58
N LEU A 165 -8.08 3.22 -6.42
CA LEU A 165 -7.58 2.97 -7.78
C LEU A 165 -6.26 2.18 -7.77
N GLY A 166 -5.32 2.53 -6.88
CA GLY A 166 -4.07 1.79 -6.70
C GLY A 166 -4.33 0.35 -6.27
N ALA A 167 -5.24 0.12 -5.31
CA ALA A 167 -5.61 -1.22 -4.87
C ALA A 167 -6.25 -2.05 -6.00
N LEU A 168 -7.04 -1.44 -6.88
CA LEU A 168 -7.60 -2.10 -8.06
C LEU A 168 -6.52 -2.47 -9.07
N ALA A 169 -5.59 -1.56 -9.39
CA ALA A 169 -4.47 -1.85 -10.28
C ALA A 169 -3.62 -3.01 -9.74
N HIS A 170 -3.33 -3.01 -8.43
CA HIS A 170 -2.62 -4.09 -7.76
C HIS A 170 -3.39 -5.42 -7.77
N ALA A 171 -4.71 -5.39 -7.58
CA ALA A 171 -5.54 -6.58 -7.69
C ALA A 171 -5.46 -7.18 -9.11
N THR A 172 -5.49 -6.34 -10.15
CA THR A 172 -5.28 -6.78 -11.53
C THR A 172 -3.89 -7.38 -11.74
N ALA A 173 -2.82 -6.75 -11.24
CA ALA A 173 -1.47 -7.31 -11.29
C ALA A 173 -1.39 -8.70 -10.64
N THR A 174 -1.99 -8.83 -9.45
CA THR A 174 -2.02 -10.09 -8.69
C THR A 174 -2.76 -11.18 -9.47
N LEU A 175 -3.91 -10.87 -10.09
CA LEU A 175 -4.66 -11.82 -10.90
C LEU A 175 -3.86 -12.28 -12.12
N VAL A 176 -3.10 -11.39 -12.76
CA VAL A 176 -2.19 -11.74 -13.87
C VAL A 176 -1.07 -12.67 -13.39
N ILE A 177 -0.49 -12.43 -12.22
CA ILE A 177 0.54 -13.31 -11.63
C ILE A 177 -0.05 -14.69 -11.27
N ILE A 178 -1.28 -14.73 -10.75
CA ILE A 178 -1.97 -15.99 -10.47
C ILE A 178 -2.22 -16.77 -11.76
N ASP A 179 -2.65 -16.10 -12.85
CA ASP A 179 -2.85 -16.74 -14.14
C ASP A 179 -1.54 -17.28 -14.73
N PHE A 180 -0.46 -16.50 -14.63
CA PHE A 180 0.90 -16.95 -14.97
C PHE A 180 1.25 -18.26 -14.26
N ARG A 181 1.01 -18.33 -12.94
CA ARG A 181 1.29 -19.53 -12.14
C ARG A 181 0.38 -20.71 -12.50
N ARG A 182 -0.90 -20.48 -12.77
CA ARG A 182 -1.82 -21.54 -13.20
C ARG A 182 -1.38 -22.21 -14.51
N ARG A 183 -0.79 -21.43 -15.43
CA ARG A 183 -0.23 -21.92 -16.69
C ARG A 183 1.16 -22.57 -16.53
N SER A 184 1.82 -22.39 -15.40
CA SER A 184 3.15 -22.93 -15.08
C SER A 184 3.17 -23.60 -13.69
N PRO A 185 2.39 -24.68 -13.50
CA PRO A 185 2.14 -25.26 -12.17
C PRO A 185 3.35 -26.00 -11.60
N THR A 186 4.27 -26.45 -12.45
CA THR A 186 5.47 -27.19 -12.05
C THR A 186 6.68 -26.26 -12.00
N CYS A 187 7.58 -26.57 -11.07
CA CYS A 187 8.90 -25.97 -11.05
C CYS A 187 9.84 -26.86 -11.87
N ALA A 188 10.59 -26.27 -12.80
CA ALA A 188 11.67 -26.99 -13.43
C ALA A 188 12.71 -27.32 -12.36
N PHE A 189 12.91 -28.62 -12.09
CA PHE A 189 14.07 -29.08 -11.32
C PHE A 189 15.28 -28.92 -12.25
N TYR A 190 16.07 -27.87 -12.02
CA TYR A 190 17.44 -27.80 -12.51
C TYR A 190 18.38 -28.25 -11.40
#